data_AF-A0A2E5D2S8-F1
#
_entry.id   AF-A0A2E5D2S8-F1
#
_cell.length_a   1.000
_cell.length_b   1.000
_cell.length_c   1.000
_cell.angle_alpha   90.00
_cell.angle_beta   90.00
_cell.angle_gamma   90.00
#
_symmetry.space_group_name_H-M   'P 1'
#
loop_
_entity.id
_entity.type
_entity.pdbx_description
1 polymer ?
#
loop_
_entity_poly.entity_id
_entity_poly.type
_entity_poly.pdbx_seq_one_letter_code
_entity_poly.pdbx_strand_id
1 'polypeptide(L)'
;MVIMNGMEIEQPSSMSPEDIEPGRLRVFGVCHIVFGGLGLMNVAGGIAMQFLQERLWTGARSSGLDEVQEIQNEMYRDLAAYTWITIATGLIVGVLILRAGIALTKRRQSSVRLSNTYALSSIITKVVGILLFLMVAMPVIGEAVTAMLAESSAPAPAWVGGLQIFIGAIGGISFLLSMIYPLCALIMLNKPQVRQYLARHGG
;
A
#
# COMPACT_ATOMS: atom_id res chain seq x y z
N MET A 1 26.26 15.43 -45.74
CA MET A 1 27.45 16.29 -45.64
C MET A 1 27.01 17.71 -45.92
N VAL A 2 26.93 18.56 -44.89
CA VAL A 2 26.51 19.95 -45.01
C VAL A 2 27.76 20.81 -44.82
N ILE A 3 28.18 21.50 -45.88
CA ILE A 3 29.31 22.43 -45.84
C ILE A 3 28.73 23.84 -45.72
N MET A 4 29.02 24.54 -44.63
CA MET A 4 28.85 26.00 -44.54
C MET A 4 30.22 26.62 -44.30
N ASN A 5 30.61 27.58 -45.14
CA ASN A 5 31.88 28.31 -45.05
C ASN A 5 33.16 27.45 -45.02
N GLY A 6 33.19 26.31 -45.74
CA GLY A 6 34.39 25.50 -45.89
C GLY A 6 34.86 24.76 -44.62
N MET A 7 34.08 24.82 -43.54
CA MET A 7 34.28 23.99 -42.35
C MET A 7 33.31 22.80 -42.43
N GLU A 8 33.82 21.59 -42.24
CA GLU A 8 32.96 20.43 -41.97
C GLU A 8 32.25 20.70 -40.65
N ILE A 9 30.94 20.94 -40.72
CA ILE A 9 30.12 20.95 -39.52
C ILE A 9 30.00 19.49 -39.10
N GLU A 10 30.75 19.11 -38.07
CA GLU A 10 30.59 17.82 -37.40
C GLU A 10 29.12 17.71 -36.98
N GLN A 11 28.39 16.83 -37.65
CA GLN A 11 26.98 16.62 -37.37
C GLN A 11 26.92 16.15 -35.91
N PRO A 12 26.21 16.86 -35.00
CA PRO A 12 26.18 16.48 -33.60
C PRO A 12 25.75 15.02 -33.54
N SER A 13 26.55 14.17 -32.88
CA SER A 13 26.28 12.74 -32.79
C SER A 13 24.84 12.56 -32.33
N SER A 14 23.96 12.08 -33.22
CA SER A 14 22.57 11.90 -32.86
C SER A 14 22.53 10.90 -31.71
N MET A 15 22.03 11.32 -30.54
CA MET A 15 21.90 10.42 -29.39
C MET A 15 21.16 9.16 -29.83
N SER A 16 21.74 7.99 -29.54
CA SER A 16 21.04 6.74 -29.79
C SER A 16 19.74 6.75 -28.97
N PRO A 17 18.62 6.21 -29.49
CA PRO A 17 17.38 6.06 -28.71
C PRO A 17 17.59 5.36 -27.35
N GLU A 18 18.67 4.61 -27.22
CA GLU A 18 19.07 3.87 -26.03
C GLU A 18 19.75 4.74 -24.94
N ASP A 19 20.20 5.94 -25.30
CA ASP A 19 20.82 6.91 -24.40
C ASP A 19 19.78 7.91 -23.82
N ILE A 20 18.57 7.91 -24.39
CA ILE A 20 17.45 8.71 -23.91
C ILE A 20 16.87 8.06 -22.65
N GLU A 21 16.89 8.77 -21.52
CA GLU A 21 16.33 8.28 -20.27
C GLU A 21 14.84 7.93 -20.44
N PRO A 22 14.44 6.68 -20.14
CA PRO A 22 13.03 6.31 -20.12
C PRO A 22 12.31 7.10 -19.01
N GLY A 23 11.43 8.04 -19.37
CA GLY A 23 10.71 8.87 -18.39
C GLY A 23 9.96 8.09 -17.30
N ARG A 24 9.65 6.83 -17.58
CA ARG A 24 9.10 5.85 -16.63
C ARG A 24 9.94 5.66 -15.38
N LEU A 25 11.27 5.69 -15.47
CA LEU A 25 12.15 5.55 -14.31
C LEU A 25 11.88 6.66 -13.27
N ARG A 26 11.80 7.91 -13.74
CA ARG A 26 11.54 9.06 -12.88
C ARG A 26 10.11 9.06 -12.34
N VAL A 27 9.12 8.79 -13.19
CA VAL A 27 7.70 8.74 -12.78
C VAL A 27 7.48 7.66 -11.73
N PHE A 28 7.90 6.43 -11.99
CA PHE A 28 7.74 5.35 -11.00
C PHE A 28 8.58 5.62 -9.75
N GLY A 29 9.79 6.16 -9.87
CA GLY A 29 10.61 6.53 -8.72
C GLY A 29 9.91 7.49 -7.76
N VAL A 30 9.30 8.57 -8.29
CA VAL A 30 8.53 9.53 -7.49
C VAL A 30 7.28 8.87 -6.90
N CYS A 31 6.50 8.12 -7.70
CA CYS A 31 5.32 7.43 -7.20
C CYS A 31 5.66 6.45 -6.05
N HIS A 32 6.76 5.71 -6.16
CA HIS A 32 7.21 4.78 -5.11
C HIS A 32 7.53 5.53 -3.80
N ILE A 33 8.19 6.69 -3.89
CA ILE A 33 8.51 7.51 -2.71
C ILE A 33 7.24 8.06 -2.07
N VAL A 34 6.31 8.61 -2.87
CA VAL A 34 5.05 9.18 -2.36
C VAL A 34 4.19 8.09 -1.72
N PHE A 35 3.96 6.97 -2.40
CA PHE A 35 3.16 5.88 -1.86
C PHE A 35 3.85 5.16 -0.69
N GLY A 36 5.18 5.09 -0.70
CA GLY A 36 5.95 4.61 0.45
C GLY A 36 5.79 5.50 1.66
N GLY A 37 5.92 6.82 1.48
CA GLY A 37 5.71 7.80 2.55
C GLY A 37 4.30 7.71 3.13
N LEU A 38 3.26 7.75 2.28
CA LEU A 38 1.87 7.63 2.73
C LEU A 38 1.58 6.29 3.42
N GLY A 39 2.12 5.19 2.89
CA GLY A 39 1.98 3.87 3.50
C GLY A 39 2.61 3.80 4.89
N LEU A 40 3.83 4.36 5.04
CA LEU A 40 4.51 4.40 6.35
C LEU A 40 3.83 5.35 7.34
N MET A 41 3.26 6.46 6.87
CA MET A 41 2.42 7.33 7.71
C MET A 41 1.19 6.59 8.23
N ASN A 42 0.53 5.79 7.38
CA ASN A 42 -0.60 4.98 7.79
C ASN A 42 -0.20 3.92 8.84
N VAL A 43 0.97 3.28 8.67
CA VAL A 43 1.52 2.35 9.66
C VAL A 43 1.78 3.05 10.99
N ALA A 44 2.41 4.23 10.98
CA ALA A 44 2.68 5.01 12.18
C ALA A 44 1.38 5.44 12.89
N GLY A 45 0.38 5.88 12.12
CA GLY A 45 -0.95 6.21 12.64
C GLY A 45 -1.65 4.99 13.25
N GLY A 46 -1.58 3.83 12.60
CA GLY A 46 -2.10 2.57 13.13
C GLY A 46 -1.47 2.19 14.47
N ILE A 47 -0.14 2.28 14.57
CA ILE A 47 0.59 2.04 15.82
C ILE A 47 0.17 3.05 16.91
N ALA A 48 0.13 4.34 16.58
CA ALA A 48 -0.27 5.38 17.52
C ALA A 48 -1.70 5.15 18.05
N MET A 49 -2.61 4.70 17.18
CA MET A 49 -3.98 4.38 17.57
C MET A 49 -4.03 3.22 18.56
N GLN A 50 -3.19 2.17 18.40
CA GLN A 50 -3.13 1.06 19.37
C GLN A 50 -2.77 1.56 20.78
N PHE A 51 -1.78 2.45 20.90
CA PHE A 51 -1.39 3.02 22.19
C PHE A 51 -2.43 3.98 22.77
N LEU A 52 -3.08 4.78 21.92
CA LEU A 52 -4.17 5.66 22.36
C LEU A 52 -5.34 4.84 22.91
N GLN A 53 -5.68 3.74 22.23
CA GLN A 53 -6.75 2.85 22.63
C GLN A 53 -6.48 2.18 23.98
N GLU A 54 -5.25 1.72 24.23
CA GLU A 54 -4.82 1.21 25.54
C GLU A 54 -5.00 2.23 26.67
N ARG A 55 -4.70 3.51 26.40
CA ARG A 55 -4.93 4.60 27.37
C ARG A 55 -6.40 4.89 27.60
N LEU A 56 -7.23 4.86 26.56
CA LEU A 56 -8.68 5.01 26.69
C LEU A 56 -9.29 3.86 27.50
N TRP A 57 -8.82 2.62 27.29
CA TRP A 57 -9.25 1.45 28.07
C TRP A 57 -8.92 1.53 29.55
N THR A 58 -7.69 1.95 29.88
CA THR A 58 -7.25 2.07 31.27
C THR A 58 -7.99 3.20 32.01
N GLY A 59 -8.36 4.27 31.31
CA GLY A 59 -9.19 5.35 31.87
C GLY A 59 -10.67 4.95 32.05
N ALA A 60 -11.26 4.26 31.08
CA ALA A 60 -12.69 3.91 31.10
C ALA A 60 -13.07 2.87 32.17
N ARG A 61 -12.17 1.99 32.61
CA ARG A 61 -12.44 1.04 33.72
C ARG A 61 -12.80 1.69 35.05
N SER A 62 -12.53 3.00 35.22
CA SER A 62 -12.85 3.75 36.43
C SER A 62 -14.30 4.30 36.47
N SER A 63 -15.01 4.27 35.34
CA SER A 63 -16.42 4.66 35.20
C SER A 63 -17.17 3.44 34.66
N GLY A 64 -18.06 2.83 35.45
CA GLY A 64 -18.73 1.56 35.13
C GLY A 64 -19.02 1.36 33.63
N LEU A 65 -18.54 0.24 33.09
CA LEU A 65 -18.58 -0.04 31.64
C LEU A 65 -20.03 -0.26 31.18
N ASP A 66 -20.41 0.48 30.13
CA ASP A 66 -21.60 0.21 29.31
C ASP A 66 -21.40 -1.12 28.55
N GLU A 67 -22.43 -1.94 28.43
CA GLU A 67 -22.37 -3.29 27.81
C GLU A 67 -21.93 -3.21 26.34
N VAL A 68 -22.34 -2.13 25.64
CA VAL A 68 -21.87 -1.79 24.29
C VAL A 68 -20.35 -1.59 24.25
N GLN A 69 -19.78 -0.98 25.29
CA GLN A 69 -18.34 -0.76 25.37
C GLN A 69 -17.60 -2.09 25.60
N GLU A 70 -18.15 -3.02 26.37
CA GLU A 70 -17.54 -4.36 26.53
C GLU A 70 -17.50 -5.14 25.21
N ILE A 71 -18.58 -5.11 24.43
CA ILE A 71 -18.64 -5.73 23.09
C ILE A 71 -17.58 -5.11 22.15
N GLN A 72 -17.40 -3.78 22.18
CA GLN A 72 -16.33 -3.13 21.41
C GLN A 72 -14.95 -3.63 21.83
N ASN A 73 -14.72 -3.76 23.14
CA ASN A 73 -13.43 -4.18 23.67
C ASN A 73 -13.07 -5.61 23.26
N GLU A 74 -14.05 -6.51 23.31
CA GLU A 74 -13.90 -7.88 22.85
C GLU A 74 -13.59 -7.94 21.35
N MET A 75 -14.36 -7.22 20.53
CA MET A 75 -14.10 -7.12 19.08
C MET A 75 -12.65 -6.69 18.80
N TYR A 76 -12.15 -5.65 19.49
CA TYR A 76 -10.78 -5.19 19.27
C TYR A 76 -9.72 -6.18 19.73
N ARG A 77 -9.95 -6.88 20.84
CA ARG A 77 -9.06 -7.94 21.33
C ARG A 77 -8.95 -9.06 20.29
N ASP A 78 -10.07 -9.46 19.71
CA ASP A 78 -10.13 -10.54 18.73
C ASP A 78 -9.53 -10.11 17.38
N LEU A 79 -9.57 -8.82 17.06
CA LEU A 79 -8.90 -8.22 15.90
C LEU A 79 -7.42 -7.85 16.14
N ALA A 80 -6.88 -8.02 17.35
CA ALA A 80 -5.54 -7.53 17.67
C ALA A 80 -4.46 -8.20 16.80
N ALA A 81 -4.52 -9.53 16.66
CA ALA A 81 -3.57 -10.27 15.82
C ALA A 81 -3.66 -9.85 14.35
N TYR A 82 -4.87 -9.73 13.81
CA TYR A 82 -5.12 -9.23 12.45
C TYR A 82 -4.52 -7.84 12.24
N THR A 83 -4.72 -6.94 13.20
CA THR A 83 -4.23 -5.57 13.18
C THR A 83 -2.70 -5.53 13.16
N TRP A 84 -2.03 -6.28 14.05
CA TRP A 84 -0.57 -6.34 14.10
C TRP A 84 0.05 -6.97 12.85
N ILE A 85 -0.57 -8.00 12.28
CA ILE A 85 -0.14 -8.59 11.00
C ILE A 85 -0.23 -7.53 9.88
N THR A 86 -1.32 -6.76 9.85
CA THR A 86 -1.53 -5.70 8.85
C THR A 86 -0.50 -4.57 9.00
N ILE A 87 -0.21 -4.14 10.23
CA ILE A 87 0.82 -3.14 10.54
C ILE A 87 2.21 -3.66 10.10
N ALA A 88 2.58 -4.88 10.49
CA ALA A 88 3.89 -5.44 10.20
C ALA A 88 4.14 -5.61 8.70
N THR A 89 3.16 -6.18 7.98
CA THR A 89 3.26 -6.35 6.53
C THR A 89 3.23 -5.01 5.79
N GLY A 90 2.42 -4.05 6.26
CA GLY A 90 2.41 -2.67 5.76
C GLY A 90 3.76 -1.99 5.92
N LEU A 91 4.43 -2.16 7.06
CA LEU A 91 5.77 -1.63 7.31
C LEU A 91 6.79 -2.23 6.35
N ILE A 92 6.79 -3.56 6.19
CA ILE A 92 7.71 -4.27 5.28
C ILE A 92 7.54 -3.76 3.85
N VAL A 93 6.29 -3.73 3.34
CA VAL A 93 5.99 -3.26 1.98
C VAL A 93 6.33 -1.78 1.82
N GLY A 94 6.05 -0.94 2.82
CA GLY A 94 6.37 0.48 2.86
C GLY A 94 7.87 0.77 2.78
N VAL A 95 8.70 -0.02 3.47
CA VAL A 95 10.16 0.09 3.38
C VAL A 95 10.66 -0.37 2.02
N LEU A 96 10.13 -1.48 1.49
CA LEU A 96 10.53 -2.00 0.18
C LEU A 96 10.23 -1.02 -0.95
N ILE A 97 9.02 -0.44 -0.98
CA ILE A 97 8.63 0.53 -2.02
C ILE A 97 9.49 1.79 -1.93
N LEU A 98 9.77 2.29 -0.72
CA LEU A 98 10.60 3.48 -0.54
C LEU A 98 12.04 3.24 -1.01
N ARG A 99 12.62 2.10 -0.63
CA ARG A 99 13.96 1.69 -1.10
C ARG A 99 14.01 1.55 -2.62
N ALA A 100 12.98 0.96 -3.23
CA ALA A 100 12.88 0.86 -4.68
C ALA A 100 12.76 2.24 -5.35
N GLY A 101 11.95 3.15 -4.80
CA GLY A 101 11.79 4.52 -5.28
C GLY A 101 13.10 5.33 -5.24
N ILE A 102 13.85 5.24 -4.13
CA ILE A 102 15.17 5.85 -4.01
C ILE A 102 16.15 5.26 -5.03
N ALA A 103 16.14 3.94 -5.24
CA ALA A 103 17.00 3.29 -6.22
C ALA A 103 16.66 3.72 -7.67
N LEU A 104 15.36 3.84 -8.00
CA LEU A 104 14.87 4.30 -9.31
C LEU A 104 15.27 5.75 -9.58
N THR A 105 15.04 6.66 -8.61
CA THR A 105 15.41 8.08 -8.74
C THR A 105 16.91 8.30 -8.85
N LYS A 106 17.72 7.41 -8.26
CA LYS A 106 19.18 7.38 -8.41
C LYS A 106 19.67 6.53 -9.59
N ARG A 107 18.77 6.05 -10.46
CA ARG A 107 19.09 5.25 -11.65
C ARG A 107 19.98 4.04 -11.39
N ARG A 108 19.89 3.43 -10.20
CA ARG A 108 20.75 2.28 -9.84
C ARG A 108 20.44 1.07 -10.71
N GLN A 109 21.44 0.28 -11.06
CA GLN A 109 21.23 -0.96 -11.83
C GLN A 109 20.26 -1.92 -11.14
N SER A 110 20.29 -1.95 -9.80
CA SER A 110 19.42 -2.78 -8.97
C SER A 110 17.98 -2.28 -8.82
N SER A 111 17.63 -1.11 -9.37
CA SER A 111 16.32 -0.46 -9.17
C SER A 111 15.14 -1.30 -9.66
N VAL A 112 15.25 -1.93 -10.83
CA VAL A 112 14.20 -2.82 -11.37
C VAL A 112 14.02 -4.05 -10.48
N ARG A 113 15.11 -4.66 -10.02
CA ARG A 113 15.05 -5.83 -9.12
C ARG A 113 14.35 -5.47 -7.81
N LEU A 114 14.70 -4.34 -7.19
CA LEU A 114 14.06 -3.86 -5.95
C LEU A 114 12.58 -3.54 -6.16
N SER A 115 12.23 -2.93 -7.30
CA SER A 115 10.84 -2.63 -7.64
C SER A 115 10.01 -3.90 -7.83
N ASN A 116 10.59 -4.93 -8.46
CA ASN A 116 9.94 -6.24 -8.62
C ASN A 116 9.75 -6.94 -7.26
N THR A 117 10.75 -6.89 -6.37
CA THR A 117 10.61 -7.42 -5.01
C THR A 117 9.48 -6.72 -4.26
N TYR A 118 9.43 -5.39 -4.29
CA TYR A 118 8.33 -4.63 -3.74
C TYR A 118 6.98 -5.07 -4.32
N ALA A 119 6.86 -5.10 -5.66
CA ALA A 119 5.59 -5.37 -6.31
C ALA A 119 5.07 -6.78 -5.98
N LEU A 120 5.95 -7.78 -5.98
CA LEU A 120 5.60 -9.14 -5.61
C LEU A 120 5.20 -9.25 -4.14
N SER A 121 5.98 -8.68 -3.21
CA SER A 121 5.64 -8.65 -1.79
C SER A 121 4.33 -7.92 -1.52
N SER A 122 4.07 -6.81 -2.24
CA SER A 122 2.84 -6.03 -2.17
C SER A 122 1.62 -6.85 -2.62
N ILE A 123 1.75 -7.59 -3.72
CA ILE A 123 0.71 -8.48 -4.23
C ILE A 123 0.42 -9.61 -3.24
N ILE A 124 1.44 -10.31 -2.77
CA ILE A 124 1.29 -11.40 -1.79
C ILE A 124 0.60 -10.88 -0.52
N THR A 125 1.05 -9.75 0.00
CA THR A 125 0.47 -9.13 1.20
C THR A 125 -0.99 -8.76 1.00
N LYS A 126 -1.38 -8.26 -0.18
CA LYS A 126 -2.78 -7.92 -0.48
C LYS A 126 -3.65 -9.17 -0.55
N VAL A 127 -3.17 -10.24 -1.17
CA VAL A 127 -3.88 -11.52 -1.25
C VAL A 127 -4.07 -12.12 0.14
N VAL A 128 -3.02 -12.15 0.97
CA VAL A 128 -3.12 -12.59 2.36
C VAL A 128 -4.06 -11.68 3.16
N GLY A 129 -3.95 -10.36 2.97
CA GLY A 129 -4.76 -9.36 3.66
C GLY A 129 -6.25 -9.49 3.36
N ILE A 130 -6.65 -9.71 2.10
CA ILE A 130 -8.06 -9.92 1.75
C ILE A 130 -8.58 -11.26 2.31
N LEU A 131 -7.77 -12.31 2.33
CA LEU A 131 -8.15 -13.59 2.94
C LEU A 131 -8.36 -13.43 4.45
N LEU A 132 -7.43 -12.78 5.15
CA LEU A 132 -7.57 -12.50 6.58
C LEU A 132 -8.76 -11.59 6.87
N PHE A 133 -9.01 -10.59 6.02
CA PHE A 133 -10.17 -9.73 6.15
C PHE A 133 -11.48 -10.53 6.04
N LEU A 134 -11.62 -11.39 5.03
CA LEU A 134 -12.83 -12.18 4.82
C LEU A 134 -13.04 -13.26 5.89
N MET A 135 -11.96 -13.91 6.34
CA MET A 135 -12.03 -15.04 7.27
C MET A 135 -12.00 -14.65 8.75
N VAL A 136 -11.45 -13.48 9.09
CA VAL A 136 -11.25 -13.05 10.49
C VAL A 136 -11.94 -11.73 10.76
N ALA A 137 -11.60 -10.68 10.02
CA ALA A 137 -12.10 -9.34 10.35
C ALA A 137 -13.61 -9.21 10.11
N MET A 138 -14.09 -9.68 8.96
CA MET A 138 -15.50 -9.59 8.57
C MET A 138 -16.45 -10.32 9.52
N PRO A 139 -16.20 -11.57 9.96
CA PRO A 139 -17.08 -12.23 10.94
C PRO A 139 -17.03 -11.55 12.31
N VAL A 140 -15.85 -11.22 12.84
CA VAL A 140 -15.70 -10.56 14.15
C VAL A 140 -16.43 -9.21 14.18
N ILE A 141 -16.27 -8.39 13.13
CA ILE A 141 -16.99 -7.12 13.02
C ILE A 141 -18.51 -7.37 12.89
N GLY A 142 -18.93 -8.37 12.13
CA GLY A 142 -20.34 -8.70 11.95
C GLY A 142 -21.03 -9.12 13.25
N GLU A 143 -20.39 -9.99 14.03
CA GLU A 143 -20.87 -10.43 15.35
C GLU A 143 -20.94 -9.27 16.33
N ALA A 144 -19.89 -8.45 16.40
CA ALA A 144 -19.85 -7.28 17.27
C ALA A 144 -20.93 -6.25 16.92
N VAL A 145 -21.12 -5.95 15.64
CA VAL A 145 -22.21 -5.05 15.19
C VAL A 145 -23.57 -5.61 15.56
N THR A 146 -23.79 -6.92 15.37
CA THR A 146 -25.05 -7.58 15.71
C THR A 146 -25.33 -7.51 17.21
N ALA A 147 -24.33 -7.78 18.05
CA ALA A 147 -24.43 -7.72 19.50
C ALA A 147 -24.70 -6.28 19.99
N MET A 148 -23.99 -5.27 19.48
CA MET A 148 -24.23 -3.87 19.84
C MET A 148 -25.65 -3.40 19.49
N LEU A 149 -26.22 -3.91 18.40
CA LEU A 149 -27.58 -3.58 18.02
C LEU A 149 -28.63 -4.26 18.89
N ALA A 150 -28.36 -5.48 19.37
CA ALA A 150 -29.22 -6.18 20.31
C ALA A 150 -29.29 -5.44 21.66
N GLU A 151 -28.17 -4.86 22.10
CA GLU A 151 -28.10 -4.02 23.31
C GLU A 151 -28.70 -2.62 23.10
N SER A 152 -28.73 -2.12 21.86
CA SER A 152 -29.35 -0.83 21.57
C SER A 152 -30.87 -0.95 21.63
N SER A 153 -31.53 -0.17 22.50
CA SER A 153 -33.00 -0.05 22.52
C SER A 153 -33.57 0.69 21.30
N ALA A 154 -32.74 1.02 20.32
CA ALA A 154 -33.13 1.73 19.11
C ALA A 154 -33.48 0.72 18.00
N PRO A 155 -34.54 0.96 17.20
CA PRO A 155 -34.82 0.12 16.05
C PRO A 155 -33.61 0.11 15.12
N ALA A 156 -33.07 -1.08 14.84
CA ALA A 156 -31.93 -1.26 13.97
C ALA A 156 -32.20 -0.55 12.63
N PRO A 157 -31.34 0.40 12.21
CA PRO A 157 -31.53 1.08 10.96
C PRO A 157 -31.58 0.09 9.78
N ALA A 158 -32.45 0.34 8.80
CA ALA A 158 -32.63 -0.55 7.65
C ALA A 158 -31.33 -0.86 6.86
N TRP A 159 -30.30 -0.02 7.01
CA TRP A 159 -28.99 -0.21 6.38
C TRP A 159 -28.09 -1.26 7.06
N VAL A 160 -28.39 -1.67 8.30
CA VAL A 160 -27.60 -2.65 9.05
C VAL A 160 -27.51 -3.99 8.31
N GLY A 161 -28.64 -4.50 7.79
CA GLY A 161 -28.66 -5.76 7.04
C GLY A 161 -27.85 -5.69 5.73
N GLY A 162 -27.65 -4.48 5.19
CA GLY A 162 -26.79 -4.21 4.04
C GLY A 162 -25.34 -3.88 4.40
N LEU A 163 -25.04 -3.62 5.69
CA LEU A 163 -23.72 -3.14 6.12
C LEU A 163 -22.63 -4.17 5.84
N GLN A 164 -22.89 -5.45 6.12
CA GLN A 164 -21.90 -6.50 5.90
C GLN A 164 -21.61 -6.71 4.41
N ILE A 165 -22.65 -6.64 3.58
CA ILE A 165 -22.52 -6.67 2.11
C ILE A 165 -21.72 -5.45 1.62
N PHE A 166 -22.01 -4.27 2.17
CA PHE A 166 -21.33 -3.02 1.83
C PHE A 166 -19.85 -3.05 2.23
N ILE A 167 -19.53 -3.48 3.45
CA ILE A 167 -18.15 -3.66 3.95
C ILE A 167 -17.40 -4.66 3.07
N GLY A 168 -18.03 -5.79 2.73
CA GLY A 168 -17.46 -6.79 1.83
C GLY A 168 -17.19 -6.24 0.42
N ALA A 169 -18.15 -5.51 -0.15
CA ALA A 169 -18.04 -4.91 -1.48
C ALA A 169 -16.93 -3.86 -1.54
N ILE A 170 -16.87 -2.95 -0.55
CA ILE A 170 -15.79 -1.96 -0.45
C ILE A 170 -14.44 -2.65 -0.27
N GLY A 171 -14.36 -3.67 0.58
CA GLY A 171 -13.13 -4.45 0.77
C GLY A 171 -12.63 -5.08 -0.53
N GLY A 172 -13.53 -5.71 -1.28
CA GLY A 172 -13.22 -6.33 -2.57
C GLY A 172 -12.79 -5.31 -3.64
N ILE A 173 -13.52 -4.20 -3.79
CA ILE A 173 -13.16 -3.14 -4.74
C ILE A 173 -11.81 -2.51 -4.36
N SER A 174 -11.61 -2.23 -3.08
CA SER A 174 -10.36 -1.65 -2.57
C SER A 174 -9.17 -2.58 -2.85
N PHE A 175 -9.35 -3.89 -2.66
CA PHE A 175 -8.34 -4.89 -3.03
C PHE A 175 -7.98 -4.81 -4.53
N LEU A 176 -8.97 -4.82 -5.42
CA LEU A 176 -8.75 -4.75 -6.87
C LEU A 176 -8.03 -3.46 -7.29
N LEU A 177 -8.48 -2.31 -6.77
CA LEU A 177 -7.86 -1.01 -7.07
C LEU A 177 -6.42 -0.96 -6.56
N SER A 178 -6.16 -1.52 -5.37
CA SER A 178 -4.82 -1.53 -4.77
C SER A 178 -3.81 -2.37 -5.56
N MET A 179 -4.28 -3.31 -6.39
CA MET A 179 -3.45 -4.18 -7.23
C MET A 179 -2.97 -3.49 -8.52
N ILE A 180 -3.66 -2.44 -8.98
CA ILE A 180 -3.35 -1.75 -10.24
C ILE A 180 -1.90 -1.26 -10.23
N TYR A 181 -1.49 -0.55 -9.19
CA TYR A 181 -0.17 0.06 -9.13
C TYR A 181 1.00 -0.94 -9.17
N PRO A 182 1.08 -1.96 -8.28
CA PRO A 182 2.19 -2.92 -8.31
C PRO A 182 2.26 -3.69 -9.63
N LEU A 183 1.11 -3.99 -10.27
CA LEU A 183 1.08 -4.60 -11.61
C LEU A 183 1.63 -3.65 -12.68
N CYS A 184 1.23 -2.38 -12.67
CA CYS A 184 1.79 -1.38 -13.56
C CYS A 184 3.31 -1.24 -13.37
N ALA A 185 3.80 -1.20 -12.13
CA ALA A 185 5.23 -1.12 -11.84
C ALA A 185 5.99 -2.33 -12.42
N LEU A 186 5.47 -3.54 -12.20
CA LEU A 186 6.02 -4.78 -12.77
C LEU A 186 6.07 -4.71 -14.31
N ILE A 187 4.96 -4.44 -14.98
CA ILE A 187 4.91 -4.49 -16.44
C ILE A 187 5.79 -3.38 -17.05
N MET A 188 5.74 -2.17 -16.47
CA MET A 188 6.31 -1.00 -17.11
C MET A 188 7.81 -0.82 -16.87
N LEU A 189 8.34 -1.28 -15.73
CA LEU A 189 9.77 -1.22 -15.42
C LEU A 189 10.56 -2.40 -15.98
N ASN A 190 9.90 -3.51 -16.35
CA ASN A 190 10.57 -4.65 -16.97
C ASN A 190 10.69 -4.54 -18.51
N LYS A 191 10.30 -3.42 -19.12
CA LYS A 191 10.47 -3.20 -20.56
C LYS A 191 11.96 -3.18 -20.95
N PRO A 192 12.32 -3.69 -22.16
CA PRO A 192 13.71 -3.73 -22.63
C PRO A 192 14.42 -2.38 -22.56
N GLN A 193 13.75 -1.31 -22.98
CA GLN A 193 14.26 0.07 -22.95
C GLN A 193 14.78 0.48 -21.56
N VAL A 194 14.05 0.13 -20.49
CA VAL A 194 14.44 0.46 -19.11
C VAL A 194 15.68 -0.33 -18.69
N ARG A 195 15.70 -1.63 -19.00
CA ARG A 195 16.81 -2.51 -18.65
C ARG A 195 18.09 -2.16 -19.40
N GLN A 196 17.99 -1.86 -20.69
CA GLN A 196 19.13 -1.45 -21.53
C GLN A 196 19.72 -0.13 -21.06
N TYR A 197 18.86 0.88 -20.79
CA TYR A 197 19.32 2.16 -20.26
C TYR A 197 20.08 1.99 -18.94
N LEU A 198 19.53 1.23 -17.99
CA LEU A 198 20.18 0.99 -16.69
C LEU A 198 21.46 0.16 -16.80
N ALA A 199 21.56 -0.78 -17.75
CA ALA A 199 22.78 -1.55 -17.94
C ALA A 199 23.96 -0.68 -18.42
N ARG A 200 23.66 0.39 -19.17
CA ARG A 200 24.69 1.33 -19.68
C ARG A 200 24.98 2.49 -18.74
N HIS A 201 23.94 3.05 -18.13
CA HIS A 201 24.01 4.32 -17.40
C HIS A 201 23.78 4.17 -15.90
N GLY A 202 23.39 2.98 -15.43
CA GLY A 202 23.14 2.75 -14.02
C GLY A 202 24.43 2.56 -13.25
N GLY A 203 24.54 3.25 -12.12
CA GLY A 203 25.54 3.01 -11.09
C GLY A 203 25.06 2.07 -9.98
#